data_AF-X0IIE4-F1
#
_entry.id   AF-X0IIE4-F1
#
_cell.length_a   1.000
_cell.length_b   1.000
_cell.length_c   1.000
_cell.angle_alpha   90.00
_cell.angle_beta   90.00
_cell.angle_gamma   90.00
#
_symmetry.space_group_name_H-M   'P 1'
#
loop_
_entity.id
_entity.type
_entity.pdbx_description
1 polymer ?
#
loop_
_entity_poly.entity_id
_entity_poly.type
_entity_poly.pdbx_seq_one_letter_code
_entity_poly.pdbx_strand_id
1 'polypeptide(L)'
;MIGRPFDGANKYKEQLEAQGFQNVQQVVFKWPQNTWPRDKKHKELGAWNLENISSGLEGLSSAVYTRVLGWTKEELDVLLAKVRREMKDRTIHSYWPIYVVYGQKPEK
;
A
#
# COMPACT_ATOMS: atom_id res chain seq x y z
N MET A 1 -4.70 -2.71 -11.69
CA MET A 1 -5.05 -1.46 -10.97
C MET A 1 -6.41 -0.94 -11.43
N ILE A 2 -6.60 -0.65 -12.72
CA ILE A 2 -7.91 -0.18 -13.20
C ILE A 2 -8.88 -1.37 -13.32
N GLY A 3 -10.09 -1.23 -12.79
CA GLY A 3 -11.13 -2.26 -12.83
C GLY A 3 -10.93 -3.42 -11.84
N ARG A 4 -9.99 -3.31 -10.89
CA ARG A 4 -9.81 -4.30 -9.80
C ARG A 4 -10.02 -3.65 -8.44
N PRO A 5 -10.66 -4.34 -7.48
CA PRO A 5 -10.82 -3.85 -6.12
C PRO A 5 -9.47 -3.65 -5.41
N PHE A 6 -9.33 -2.55 -4.66
CA PHE A 6 -8.14 -2.27 -3.85
C PHE A 6 -8.10 -3.08 -2.55
N ASP A 7 -9.24 -3.58 -2.08
CA ASP A 7 -9.41 -4.36 -0.85
C ASP A 7 -9.26 -5.88 -1.07
N GLY A 8 -8.77 -6.31 -2.24
CA GLY A 8 -8.66 -7.73 -2.60
C GLY A 8 -7.85 -8.55 -1.59
N ALA A 9 -6.80 -7.97 -1.01
CA ALA A 9 -5.95 -8.63 -0.03
C ALA A 9 -6.70 -9.05 1.26
N ASN A 10 -7.80 -8.36 1.60
CA ASN A 10 -8.62 -8.66 2.77
C ASN A 10 -9.37 -10.00 2.61
N LYS A 11 -9.53 -10.47 1.37
CA LYS A 11 -10.31 -11.67 1.02
C LYS A 11 -9.45 -12.90 0.80
N TYR A 12 -8.11 -12.77 0.81
CA TYR A 12 -7.22 -13.87 0.47
C TYR A 12 -7.34 -15.06 1.43
N LYS A 13 -7.56 -14.83 2.73
CA LYS A 13 -7.74 -15.92 3.68
C LYS A 13 -8.97 -16.77 3.32
N GLU A 14 -10.12 -16.13 3.16
CA GLU A 14 -11.38 -16.79 2.77
C GLU A 14 -11.22 -17.54 1.44
N GLN A 15 -10.49 -16.96 0.48
CA GLN A 15 -10.22 -17.59 -0.80
C GLN A 15 -9.35 -18.85 -0.66
N LEU A 16 -8.30 -18.84 0.16
CA LEU A 16 -7.48 -20.04 0.42
C LEU A 16 -8.30 -21.14 1.08
N GLU A 17 -9.09 -20.79 2.11
CA GLU A 17 -9.98 -21.73 2.81
C GLU A 17 -11.01 -22.34 1.85
N ALA A 18 -11.63 -21.53 0.99
CA ALA A 18 -12.59 -21.99 -0.02
C ALA A 18 -11.96 -22.92 -1.07
N GLN A 19 -10.65 -22.81 -1.32
CA GLN A 19 -9.90 -23.72 -2.19
C GLN A 19 -9.40 -24.98 -1.46
N GLY A 20 -9.79 -25.19 -0.20
CA GLY A 20 -9.46 -26.39 0.57
C GLY A 20 -8.08 -26.38 1.22
N PHE A 21 -7.39 -25.23 1.27
CA PHE A 21 -6.16 -25.11 2.07
C PHE A 21 -6.50 -25.30 3.55
N GLN A 22 -5.59 -25.97 4.27
CA GLN A 22 -5.69 -26.22 5.69
C GLN A 22 -4.78 -25.28 6.47
N ASN A 23 -5.06 -25.08 7.75
CA ASN A 23 -4.24 -24.27 8.66
C ASN A 23 -3.93 -22.86 8.12
N VAL A 24 -4.92 -22.22 7.48
CA VAL A 24 -4.75 -20.90 6.85
C VAL A 24 -4.60 -19.82 7.92
N GLN A 25 -3.52 -19.07 7.84
CA GLN A 25 -3.17 -17.95 8.71
C GLN A 25 -3.19 -16.65 7.94
N GLN A 26 -3.61 -15.58 8.61
CA GLN A 26 -3.51 -14.22 8.10
C GLN A 26 -2.84 -13.36 9.16
N VAL A 27 -1.72 -12.76 8.79
CA VAL A 27 -0.99 -11.80 9.61
C VAL A 27 -1.04 -10.45 8.90
N VAL A 28 -1.46 -9.41 9.62
CA VAL A 28 -1.54 -8.05 9.09
C VAL A 28 -0.49 -7.19 9.76
N PHE A 29 0.48 -6.71 8.98
CA PHE A 29 1.51 -5.81 9.45
C PHE A 29 1.12 -4.35 9.19
N LYS A 30 1.47 -3.46 10.11
CA LYS A 30 1.35 -2.01 9.90
C LYS A 30 2.64 -1.51 9.26
N TRP A 31 2.54 -0.92 8.08
CA TRP A 31 3.68 -0.37 7.35
C TRP A 31 3.58 1.15 7.28
N PRO A 32 4.27 1.89 8.18
CA PRO A 32 4.18 3.35 8.24
C PRO A 32 4.64 4.00 6.93
N GLN A 33 4.04 5.12 6.56
CA GLN A 33 4.45 5.87 5.37
C GLN A 33 5.54 6.91 5.66
N ASN A 34 5.75 7.27 6.92
CA ASN A 34 6.83 8.16 7.35
C ASN A 34 7.28 7.84 8.79
N THR A 35 8.11 8.71 9.36
CA THR A 35 8.78 8.52 10.66
C THR A 35 7.93 8.95 11.88
N TRP A 36 6.62 9.04 11.75
CA TRP A 36 5.70 9.30 12.87
C TRP A 36 5.75 8.26 14.02
N PRO A 37 6.02 6.96 13.79
CA PRO A 37 6.01 5.98 14.89
C PRO A 37 7.07 6.28 15.95
N ARG A 38 6.75 6.00 17.21
CA ARG A 38 7.71 6.11 18.33
C ARG A 38 8.71 4.97 18.35
N ASP A 39 8.25 3.76 18.04
CA ASP A 39 9.08 2.55 17.99
C ASP A 39 10.21 2.71 16.96
N LYS A 40 11.42 2.30 17.35
CA LYS A 40 12.63 2.49 16.54
C LYS A 40 12.55 1.74 15.21
N LYS A 41 12.08 0.50 15.23
CA LYS A 41 11.98 -0.36 14.04
C LYS A 41 10.94 0.17 13.05
N HIS A 42 9.76 0.55 13.54
CA HIS A 42 8.71 1.12 12.69
C HIS A 42 9.08 2.49 12.13
N LYS A 43 9.83 3.29 12.89
CA LYS A 43 10.35 4.58 12.42
C LYS A 43 11.32 4.40 11.26
N GLU A 44 12.26 3.47 11.39
CA GLU A 44 13.19 3.12 10.31
C GLU A 44 12.44 2.61 9.08
N LEU A 45 11.50 1.68 9.26
CA LEU A 45 10.64 1.17 8.19
C LEU A 45 9.89 2.29 7.46
N GLY A 46 9.35 3.24 8.21
CA GLY A 46 8.66 4.41 7.66
C GLY A 46 9.58 5.33 6.87
N ALA A 47 10.84 5.49 7.27
CA ALA A 47 11.83 6.26 6.51
C ALA A 47 12.12 5.61 5.16
N TRP A 48 12.36 4.29 5.14
CA TRP A 48 12.56 3.53 3.90
C TRP A 48 11.34 3.59 2.98
N ASN A 49 10.14 3.48 3.55
CA ASN A 49 8.91 3.54 2.78
C ASN A 49 8.67 4.93 2.17
N LEU A 50 8.94 6.00 2.93
CA LEU A 50 8.82 7.37 2.44
C LEU A 50 9.70 7.59 1.21
N GLU A 51 10.96 7.16 1.25
CA GLU A 51 11.89 7.29 0.12
C GLU A 51 11.41 6.48 -1.10
N ASN A 52 11.01 5.23 -0.87
CA ASN A 52 10.52 4.34 -1.92
C ASN A 52 9.29 4.93 -2.64
N ILE A 53 8.26 5.32 -1.89
CA ILE A 53 7.01 5.80 -2.50
C ILE A 53 7.17 7.20 -3.09
N SER A 54 7.94 8.09 -2.45
CA SER A 54 8.07 9.47 -2.93
C SER A 54 8.81 9.57 -4.28
N SER A 55 9.76 8.67 -4.52
CA SER A 55 10.47 8.55 -5.81
C SER A 55 9.60 7.92 -6.90
N GLY A 56 8.76 6.94 -6.56
CA GLY A 56 7.86 6.25 -7.50
C GLY A 56 6.50 6.93 -7.75
N LEU A 57 6.18 8.00 -7.02
CA LEU A 57 4.83 8.58 -6.95
C LEU A 57 4.26 8.99 -8.32
N GLU A 58 5.10 9.55 -9.18
CA GLU A 58 4.70 9.97 -10.52
C GLU A 58 4.34 8.79 -11.41
N GLY A 59 5.14 7.72 -11.39
CA GLY A 59 4.87 6.50 -12.15
C GLY A 59 3.56 5.83 -11.73
N LEU A 60 3.29 5.79 -10.42
CA LEU A 60 2.04 5.23 -9.88
C LEU A 60 0.80 6.03 -10.29
N SER A 61 0.94 7.35 -10.42
CA SER A 61 -0.19 8.26 -10.62
C SER A 61 -0.45 8.56 -12.10
N SER A 62 0.60 8.58 -12.94
CA SER A 62 0.52 9.09 -14.31
C SER A 62 -0.57 8.42 -15.14
N ALA A 63 -0.56 7.09 -15.23
CA ALA A 63 -1.51 6.38 -16.08
C ALA A 63 -2.97 6.56 -15.63
N VAL A 64 -3.22 6.63 -14.32
CA VAL A 64 -4.58 6.81 -13.77
C VAL A 64 -5.06 8.22 -14.05
N TYR A 65 -4.26 9.24 -13.72
CA TYR A 65 -4.72 10.62 -13.84
C TYR A 65 -4.78 11.10 -15.29
N THR A 66 -3.78 10.82 -16.12
CA THR A 66 -3.75 11.38 -17.48
C THR A 66 -4.57 10.57 -18.48
N ARG A 67 -4.46 9.23 -18.46
CA ARG A 67 -5.13 8.37 -19.46
C ARG A 67 -6.56 7.99 -19.08
N VAL A 68 -6.86 7.85 -17.80
CA VAL A 68 -8.21 7.45 -17.33
C VAL A 68 -9.04 8.66 -16.94
N LEU A 69 -8.47 9.58 -16.15
CA LEU A 69 -9.18 10.76 -15.67
C LEU A 69 -9.05 11.98 -16.59
N GLY A 70 -8.21 11.91 -17.63
CA GLY A 70 -8.07 12.96 -18.63
C GLY A 70 -7.33 14.22 -18.16
N TRP A 71 -6.61 14.16 -17.05
CA TRP A 71 -5.87 15.31 -16.51
C TRP A 71 -4.67 15.67 -17.39
N THR A 72 -4.31 16.94 -17.37
CA THR A 72 -3.04 17.39 -17.94
C THR A 72 -1.88 16.97 -17.04
N LYS A 73 -0.66 17.02 -17.60
CA LYS A 73 0.55 16.73 -16.84
C LYS A 73 0.78 17.77 -15.74
N GLU A 74 0.47 19.02 -16.02
CA GLU A 74 0.61 20.15 -15.10
C GLU A 74 -0.33 20.01 -13.89
N GLU A 75 -1.58 19.61 -14.10
CA GLU A 75 -2.54 19.34 -13.03
C GLU A 75 -2.06 18.20 -12.11
N LEU A 76 -1.54 17.13 -12.72
CA LEU A 76 -0.94 16.03 -11.98
C LEU A 76 0.27 16.50 -11.16
N ASP A 77 1.18 17.27 -11.74
CA ASP A 77 2.38 17.73 -11.05
C ASP A 77 2.06 18.62 -9.84
N VAL A 78 1.05 19.48 -9.95
CA VAL A 78 0.54 20.29 -8.83
C VAL A 78 -0.01 19.38 -7.72
N LEU A 79 -0.76 18.34 -8.06
CA LEU A 79 -1.25 17.37 -7.08
C LEU A 79 -0.09 16.63 -6.40
N LEU A 80 0.87 16.11 -7.18
CA LEU A 80 1.99 15.35 -6.65
C LEU A 80 2.89 16.19 -5.75
N ALA A 81 3.02 17.50 -6.01
CA ALA A 81 3.73 18.42 -5.13
C ALA A 81 3.06 18.52 -3.75
N LYS A 82 1.73 18.55 -3.70
CA LYS A 82 0.97 18.55 -2.43
C LYS A 82 1.10 17.21 -1.71
N VAL A 83 0.93 16.10 -2.42
CA VAL A 83 1.06 14.75 -1.85
C VAL A 83 2.45 14.54 -1.23
N ARG A 84 3.53 14.94 -1.92
CA ARG A 84 4.90 14.84 -1.37
C ARG A 84 5.09 15.65 -0.08
N ARG A 85 4.35 16.75 0.09
CA ARG A 85 4.37 17.54 1.33
C ARG A 85 3.67 16.79 2.46
N GLU A 86 2.47 16.28 2.21
CA GLU A 86 1.68 15.53 3.20
C GLU A 86 2.35 14.22 3.60
N MET A 87 3.01 13.52 2.68
CA MET A 87 3.78 12.31 2.99
C MET A 87 4.87 12.57 4.05
N LYS A 88 5.44 13.78 4.08
CA LYS A 88 6.48 14.18 5.06
C LYS A 88 5.89 14.71 6.37
N ASP A 89 4.59 14.96 6.42
CA ASP A 89 3.92 15.46 7.61
C ASP A 89 3.76 14.34 8.64
N ARG A 90 4.49 14.48 9.76
CA ARG A 90 4.49 13.49 10.86
C ARG A 90 3.27 13.59 11.77
N THR A 91 2.42 14.61 11.58
CA THR A 91 1.10 14.68 12.24
C THR A 91 0.08 13.77 11.58
N ILE A 92 0.32 13.41 10.31
CA ILE A 92 -0.45 12.40 9.58
C ILE A 92 0.13 11.02 9.89
N HIS A 93 -0.61 10.24 10.69
CA HIS A 93 -0.21 8.89 11.09
C HIS A 93 -0.61 7.83 10.05
N SER A 94 -0.27 8.04 8.78
CA SER A 94 -0.65 7.12 7.70
C SER A 94 0.22 5.85 7.70
N TYR A 95 -0.41 4.72 7.36
CA TYR A 95 0.23 3.42 7.20
C TYR A 95 -0.54 2.55 6.22
N TRP A 96 0.15 1.59 5.60
CA TRP A 96 -0.47 0.53 4.81
C TRP A 96 -0.69 -0.72 5.66
N PRO A 97 -1.86 -1.36 5.61
CA PRO A 97 -2.01 -2.72 6.11
C PRO A 97 -1.42 -3.71 5.08
N ILE A 98 -0.37 -4.43 5.48
CA ILE A 98 0.25 -5.45 4.65
C ILE A 98 -0.24 -6.81 5.10
N TYR A 99 -1.03 -7.46 4.24
CA TYR A 99 -1.61 -8.77 4.47
C TYR A 99 -0.65 -9.86 4.01
N VAL A 100 -0.24 -10.71 4.94
CA VAL A 100 0.49 -11.95 4.66
C VAL A 100 -0.45 -13.10 4.98
N VAL A 101 -0.87 -13.80 3.93
CA VAL A 101 -1.78 -14.95 4.02
C VAL A 101 -1.08 -16.19 3.52
N TYR A 102 -1.08 -17.25 4.32
CA TYR A 102 -0.46 -18.52 3.97
C TYR A 102 -1.25 -19.67 4.57
N GLY A 103 -1.18 -20.84 3.95
CA GLY A 103 -1.84 -22.06 4.39
C GLY A 103 -1.14 -23.28 3.83
N GLN A 104 -1.54 -24.45 4.29
CA GLN A 104 -1.00 -25.73 3.87
C GLN A 104 -1.92 -26.35 2.81
N LYS A 105 -1.33 -26.86 1.74
CA LYS A 105 -2.09 -27.63 0.76
C LYS A 105 -2.51 -28.96 1.42
N PRO A 106 -3.76 -29.41 1.27
CA PRO A 106 -4.18 -30.69 1.80
C PRO A 106 -3.32 -31.81 1.20
N GLU A 107 -2.82 -32.71 2.05
CA GLU A 107 -2.25 -33.98 1.59
C GLU A 107 -3.38 -34.81 0.96
N LYS A 108 -3.05 -35.53 -0.12
CA LYS A 108 -4.02 -36.36 -0.84
C LYS A 108 -4.60 -37.45 0.04
#